data_AF-A0A528A0F7-F1
#
_entry.id   AF-A0A528A0F7-F1
#
_cell.length_a   1.000
_cell.length_b   1.000
_cell.length_c   1.000
_cell.angle_alpha   90.00
_cell.angle_beta   90.00
_cell.angle_gamma   90.00
#
_symmetry.space_group_name_H-M   'P 1'
#
loop_
_entity.id
_entity.type
_entity.pdbx_description
1 polymer ?
#
loop_
_entity_poly.entity_id
_entity_poly.type
_entity_poly.pdbx_seq_one_letter_code
_entity_poly.pdbx_strand_id
1 'polypeptide(L)'
;AEGGDVTSRLFSIRAAGLLQDLKPDDAAACLSGLLIGGEIASASRRYGKGGSVVLVASGGLGALYTETLGLAGLALRAVDADEAVRAGLVEAARKNGMIAGNGVAA
;
A
#
# COMPACT_ATOMS: atom_id res chain seq x y z
N ALA A 1 11.92 -18.35 -0.64
CA ALA A 1 10.66 -19.04 -0.29
C ALA A 1 9.64 -18.72 -1.36
N GLU A 2 9.35 -19.67 -2.24
CA GLU A 2 8.26 -19.58 -3.20
C GLU A 2 6.90 -19.49 -2.48
N GLY A 3 5.88 -18.97 -3.17
CA GLY A 3 4.60 -18.49 -2.62
C GLY A 3 3.66 -19.53 -2.00
N GLY A 4 4.16 -20.55 -1.30
CA GLY A 4 3.38 -21.62 -0.67
C GLY A 4 3.03 -21.43 0.81
N ASP A 5 3.40 -20.32 1.46
CA ASP A 5 3.44 -20.28 2.94
C ASP A 5 2.63 -19.14 3.59
N VAL A 6 1.62 -18.57 2.91
CA VAL A 6 0.78 -17.55 3.56
C VAL A 6 -0.15 -18.20 4.59
N THR A 7 -0.87 -19.26 4.22
CA THR A 7 -1.77 -20.02 5.11
C THR A 7 -0.99 -20.66 6.26
N SER A 8 0.10 -21.36 5.91
CA SER A 8 1.42 -21.27 6.55
C SER A 8 1.51 -20.44 7.82
N ARG A 9 1.92 -19.21 7.56
CA ARG A 9 2.26 -18.19 8.54
C ARG A 9 1.06 -17.64 9.29
N LEU A 10 -0.12 -17.60 8.65
CA LEU A 10 -1.37 -17.22 9.33
C LEU A 10 -1.63 -18.16 10.50
N PHE A 11 -1.48 -19.47 10.28
CA PHE A 11 -1.63 -20.45 11.36
C PHE A 11 -0.54 -20.31 12.41
N SER A 12 0.71 -20.03 12.02
CA SER A 12 1.80 -19.78 12.96
C SER A 12 1.53 -18.58 13.88
N ILE A 13 0.96 -17.48 13.37
CA ILE A 13 0.58 -16.32 14.21
C ILE A 13 -0.47 -16.74 15.24
N ARG A 14 -1.48 -17.50 14.82
CA ARG A 14 -2.51 -18.03 15.74
C ARG A 14 -1.91 -18.95 16.81
N ALA A 15 -1.00 -19.83 16.41
CA ALA A 15 -0.32 -20.77 17.30
C ALA A 15 0.60 -20.05 18.29
N ALA A 16 1.30 -18.99 17.87
CA ALA A 16 2.11 -18.17 18.75
C ALA A 16 1.26 -17.50 19.86
N GLY A 17 0.03 -17.09 19.55
CA GLY A 17 -0.91 -16.61 20.57
C GLY A 17 -1.38 -17.68 21.57
N LEU A 18 -1.27 -18.98 21.25
CA LEU A 18 -1.60 -20.07 22.18
C LEU A 18 -0.41 -20.55 23.00
N LEU A 19 0.75 -20.62 22.36
CA LEU A 19 1.90 -21.37 22.86
C LEU A 19 3.05 -20.48 23.31
N GLN A 20 3.07 -19.21 22.89
CA GLN A 20 4.21 -18.30 23.08
C GLN A 20 3.80 -16.96 23.71
N ASP A 21 2.57 -16.86 24.23
CA ASP A 21 2.03 -15.63 24.84
C ASP A 21 2.15 -14.39 23.93
N LEU A 22 1.99 -14.58 22.61
CA LEU A 22 1.99 -13.47 21.66
C LEU A 22 0.78 -12.58 21.92
N LYS A 23 1.02 -11.32 22.30
CA LYS A 23 -0.04 -10.37 22.63
C LYS A 23 -0.90 -10.05 21.41
N PRO A 24 -2.19 -9.70 21.60
CA PRO A 24 -3.09 -9.37 20.50
C PRO A 24 -2.55 -8.28 19.55
N ASP A 25 -1.97 -7.21 20.09
CA ASP A 25 -1.43 -6.11 19.29
C ASP A 25 -0.21 -6.55 18.46
N ASP A 26 0.66 -7.38 19.03
CA ASP A 26 1.83 -7.94 18.34
C ASP A 26 1.38 -8.93 17.24
N ALA A 27 0.36 -9.74 17.53
CA ALA A 27 -0.24 -10.64 16.54
C ALA A 27 -0.88 -9.85 15.38
N ALA A 28 -1.56 -8.74 15.66
CA ALA A 28 -2.13 -7.86 14.66
C ALA A 28 -1.05 -7.19 13.80
N ALA A 29 0.04 -6.71 14.40
CA ALA A 29 1.17 -6.14 13.67
C ALA A 29 1.85 -7.18 12.77
N CYS A 30 2.09 -8.39 13.28
CA CYS A 30 2.70 -9.48 12.54
C CYS A 30 1.81 -9.94 11.37
N LEU A 31 0.49 -10.00 11.59
CA LEU A 31 -0.49 -10.27 10.55
C LEU A 31 -0.51 -9.18 9.48
N SER A 32 -0.49 -7.91 9.88
CA SER A 32 -0.44 -6.77 8.94
C SER A 32 0.79 -6.84 8.03
N GLY A 33 1.97 -7.04 8.61
CA GLY A 33 3.22 -7.19 7.87
C GLY A 33 3.22 -8.41 6.93
N LEU A 34 2.66 -9.54 7.37
CA LEU A 34 2.52 -10.74 6.54
C LEU A 34 1.67 -10.47 5.29
N LEU A 35 0.53 -9.79 5.45
CA LEU A 35 -0.40 -9.53 4.36
C LEU A 35 0.15 -8.48 3.39
N ILE A 36 0.66 -7.35 3.89
CA ILE A 36 1.24 -6.28 3.05
C ILE A 36 2.46 -6.80 2.30
N GLY A 37 3.36 -7.53 2.97
CA GLY A 37 4.52 -8.14 2.34
C GLY A 37 4.13 -9.18 1.28
N GLY A 38 3.11 -9.99 1.56
CA GLY A 38 2.54 -10.94 0.60
C GLY A 38 1.99 -10.27 -0.66
N GLU A 39 1.27 -9.17 -0.49
CA GLU A 39 0.75 -8.35 -1.58
C GLU A 39 1.87 -7.78 -2.44
N ILE A 40 2.87 -7.14 -1.83
CA ILE A 40 4.02 -6.55 -2.54
C ILE A 40 4.83 -7.62 -3.28
N ALA A 41 5.05 -8.78 -2.65
CA ALA A 41 5.74 -9.89 -3.29
C ALA A 41 4.94 -10.42 -4.51
N SER A 42 3.62 -10.50 -4.39
CA SER A 42 2.73 -10.89 -5.50
C SER A 42 2.75 -9.87 -6.64
N ALA A 43 2.60 -8.58 -6.32
CA ALA A 43 2.67 -7.49 -7.28
C ALA A 43 4.03 -7.45 -8.01
N SER A 44 5.13 -7.63 -7.28
CA SER A 44 6.48 -7.68 -7.85
C SER A 44 6.67 -8.83 -8.84
N ARG A 45 6.06 -10.00 -8.59
CA ARG A 45 6.08 -11.13 -9.54
C ARG A 45 5.24 -10.84 -10.78
N ARG A 46 4.10 -10.16 -10.62
CA ARG A 46 3.16 -9.89 -11.71
C ARG A 46 3.61 -8.74 -12.61
N TYR A 47 4.16 -7.68 -12.05
CA TYR A 47 4.49 -6.44 -12.75
C TYR A 47 6.00 -6.22 -12.95
N GLY A 48 6.83 -7.10 -12.38
CA GLY A 48 8.29 -6.95 -12.38
C GLY A 48 8.77 -5.91 -11.36
N LYS A 49 10.09 -5.84 -11.19
CA LYS A 49 10.76 -4.94 -10.21
C LYS A 49 11.41 -3.71 -10.83
N GLY A 50 11.34 -3.55 -12.16
CA GLY A 50 12.10 -2.51 -12.88
C GLY A 50 11.49 -1.11 -12.86
N GLY A 51 10.24 -0.96 -12.37
CA GLY A 51 9.52 0.32 -12.37
C GLY A 51 9.51 1.01 -11.00
N SER A 52 9.39 2.34 -11.01
CA SER A 52 9.05 3.11 -9.81
C SER A 52 7.59 2.90 -9.46
N VAL A 53 7.30 2.57 -8.21
CA VAL A 53 5.96 2.49 -7.65
C VAL A 53 5.50 3.89 -7.28
N VAL A 54 4.29 4.26 -7.70
CA VAL A 54 3.59 5.43 -7.16
C VAL A 54 2.61 4.95 -6.11
N LEU A 55 2.84 5.31 -4.85
CA LEU A 55 1.95 4.99 -3.75
C LEU A 55 1.02 6.16 -3.49
N VAL A 56 -0.26 5.99 -3.81
CA VAL A 56 -1.32 6.95 -3.47
C VAL A 56 -1.96 6.48 -2.17
N ALA A 57 -1.64 7.12 -1.05
CA ALA A 57 -2.10 6.73 0.27
C ALA A 57 -2.01 7.90 1.25
N SER A 58 -2.75 7.82 2.35
CA SER A 58 -2.70 8.79 3.45
C SER A 58 -2.67 8.08 4.80
N GLY A 59 -2.20 8.79 5.83
CA GLY A 59 -2.18 8.31 7.22
C GLY A 59 -1.27 7.09 7.44
N GLY A 60 -1.56 6.34 8.52
CA GLY A 60 -0.72 5.23 8.98
C GLY A 60 -0.55 4.10 7.94
N LEU A 61 -1.55 3.88 7.09
CA LEU A 61 -1.45 2.86 6.03
C LEU A 61 -0.39 3.23 4.99
N GLY A 62 -0.31 4.51 4.61
CA GLY A 62 0.72 5.01 3.71
C GLY A 62 2.14 4.80 4.26
N ALA A 63 2.32 4.96 5.57
CA ALA A 63 3.60 4.70 6.23
C ALA A 63 3.98 3.21 6.18
N LEU A 64 3.04 2.30 6.50
CA LEU A 64 3.28 0.85 6.47
C LEU A 64 3.65 0.35 5.06
N TYR A 65 2.95 0.83 4.04
CA TYR A 65 3.27 0.47 2.65
C TYR A 65 4.59 1.07 2.18
N THR A 66 4.89 2.32 2.58
CA THR A 66 6.17 2.96 2.27
C THR A 66 7.35 2.17 2.81
N GLU A 67 7.27 1.76 4.09
CA GLU A 67 8.30 0.95 4.73
C GLU A 67 8.46 -0.40 4.01
N THR A 68 7.36 -1.12 3.78
CA THR A 68 7.41 -2.47 3.20
C THR A 68 7.87 -2.46 1.73
N LEU A 69 7.49 -1.45 0.95
CA LEU A 69 7.98 -1.26 -0.42
C LEU A 69 9.48 -0.94 -0.43
N GLY A 70 9.96 -0.16 0.54
CA GLY A 70 11.38 0.09 0.77
C GLY A 70 12.15 -1.19 1.09
N LEU A 71 11.63 -2.03 1.99
CA LEU A 71 12.21 -3.34 2.31
C LEU A 71 12.26 -4.28 1.10
N ALA A 72 11.32 -4.15 0.15
CA ALA A 72 11.31 -4.91 -1.11
C ALA A 72 12.32 -4.38 -2.16
N GLY A 73 13.01 -3.27 -1.87
CA GLY A 73 13.98 -2.63 -2.77
C GLY A 73 13.34 -1.90 -3.96
N LEU A 74 12.07 -1.50 -3.84
CA LEU A 74 11.33 -0.82 -4.91
C LEU A 74 11.49 0.69 -4.78
N ALA A 75 11.78 1.36 -5.90
CA ALA A 75 11.76 2.81 -5.97
C ALA A 75 10.32 3.32 -5.77
N LEU A 76 10.15 4.34 -4.94
CA LEU A 76 8.83 4.80 -4.48
C LEU A 76 8.67 6.31 -4.68
N ARG A 77 7.49 6.70 -5.17
CA ARG A 77 6.98 8.08 -5.08
C ARG A 77 5.66 8.08 -4.33
N ALA A 78 5.64 8.67 -3.14
CA ALA A 78 4.41 8.85 -2.37
C ALA A 78 3.59 10.03 -2.91
N VAL A 79 2.27 9.89 -2.89
CA VAL A 79 1.28 10.91 -3.22
C VAL A 79 0.20 10.86 -2.15
N ASP A 80 -0.14 12.01 -1.56
CA ASP A 80 -1.24 12.09 -0.61
C ASP A 80 -2.57 11.79 -1.31
N ALA A 81 -3.36 10.88 -0.73
CA ALA A 81 -4.60 10.42 -1.34
C ALA A 81 -5.67 11.52 -1.34
N ASP A 82 -5.75 12.35 -0.30
CA ASP A 82 -6.74 13.42 -0.23
C ASP A 82 -6.45 14.52 -1.27
N GLU A 83 -5.19 14.87 -1.48
CA GLU A 83 -4.76 15.74 -2.56
C GLU A 83 -5.09 15.15 -3.93
N ALA A 84 -4.83 13.86 -4.15
CA ALA A 84 -5.15 13.17 -5.40
C ALA A 84 -6.65 13.17 -5.69
N VAL A 85 -7.49 12.94 -4.67
CA VAL A 85 -8.95 13.01 -4.79
C VAL A 85 -9.41 14.41 -5.15
N ARG A 86 -8.93 15.44 -4.44
CA ARG A 86 -9.27 16.83 -4.72
C ARG A 86 -8.90 17.22 -6.15
N ALA A 87 -7.68 16.89 -6.58
CA ALA A 87 -7.23 17.16 -7.94
C ALA A 87 -8.11 16.45 -8.99
N GLY A 88 -8.44 15.18 -8.77
CA GLY A 88 -9.32 14.42 -9.66
C GLY A 88 -10.72 15.00 -9.78
N LEU A 89 -11.33 15.41 -8.65
CA LEU A 89 -12.66 16.03 -8.63
C LEU A 89 -12.67 17.38 -9.38
N VAL A 90 -11.64 18.21 -9.19
CA VAL A 90 -11.50 19.48 -9.91
C VAL A 90 -11.36 19.24 -11.43
N GLU A 91 -10.53 18.28 -11.84
CA GLU A 91 -10.38 17.93 -13.25
C GLU A 91 -11.68 17.38 -13.86
N ALA A 92 -12.43 16.57 -13.11
CA ALA A 92 -13.73 16.10 -13.54
C ALA A 92 -14.72 17.26 -13.70
N ALA A 93 -14.80 18.18 -12.73
CA ALA A 93 -15.68 19.35 -12.80
C ALA A 93 -15.36 20.25 -14.01
N ARG A 94 -14.07 20.47 -14.32
CA ARG A 94 -13.61 21.18 -15.52
C ARG A 94 -14.10 20.50 -16.80
N LYS A 95 -13.89 19.18 -16.91
CA LYS A 95 -14.33 18.39 -18.09
C LYS A 95 -15.84 18.41 -18.30
N ASN A 96 -16.60 18.57 -17.22
CA ASN A 96 -18.06 18.67 -17.26
C ASN A 96 -18.58 20.11 -17.37
N GLY A 97 -17.70 21.11 -17.53
CA GLY A 97 -18.10 22.52 -17.67
C GLY A 97 -18.72 23.14 -16.42
N MET A 98 -18.58 22.49 -15.26
CA MET A 98 -19.13 22.97 -13.98
C MET A 98 -18.31 24.13 -13.41
N ILE A 99 -17.02 24.19 -13.76
CA ILE A 99 -16.08 25.26 -13.43
C ILE A 99 -15.24 25.60 -14.66
N ALA A 100 -14.75 26.83 -14.75
CA ALA A 100 -13.91 27.25 -15.86
C ALA A 100 -12.65 26.35 -15.94
N GLY A 101 -12.32 25.87 -17.15
CA GLY A 101 -11.00 25.31 -17.42
C GLY A 101 -9.94 26.37 -17.13
N ASN A 102 -8.75 25.96 -16.66
CA ASN A 102 -7.67 26.92 -16.43
C ASN A 102 -7.39 27.68 -17.74
N GLY A 103 -7.96 28.87 -17.87
CA GLY A 103 -7.57 29.84 -18.86
C GLY A 103 -6.19 30.31 -18.48
N VAL A 104 -5.17 29.74 -19.10
CA VAL A 104 -3.95 30.53 -19.33
C VAL A 104 -4.39 31.57 -20.34
N ALA A 105 -4.76 32.75 -19.85
CA ALA A 105 -4.86 33.93 -20.68
C ALA A 105 -3.49 34.17 -21.30
N ALA A 106 -3.41 33.98 -22.62
CA ALA A 106 -2.36 34.55 -23.45
C ALA A 106 -2.68 36.03 -23.69
#